data_AF-A0A519WVZ0-F1
#
_entry.id   AF-A0A519WVZ0-F1
#
_cell.length_a   1.000
_cell.length_b   1.000
_cell.length_c   1.000
_cell.angle_alpha   90.00
_cell.angle_beta   90.00
_cell.angle_gamma   90.00
#
_symmetry.space_group_name_H-M   'P 1'
#
loop_
_entity.id
_entity.type
_entity.pdbx_description
1 polymer ?
#
loop_
_entity_poly.entity_id
_entity_poly.type
_entity_poly.pdbx_seq_one_letter_code
_entity_poly.pdbx_strand_id
1 'polypeptide(L)'
;IAYFNPETGHTDGLVTVKEHPERKYLTFTNVAFPYYNGLSSEITGLELRNENVKLHAPGSDQFNSVFVSNAPPKTERFYIMEGAIDALSHQQLRSIRGDNKFNSVYFSTGGQLSPQQVNTITRYINSFDKTPDWSIKLAFDNDTKGHRFDLQFVQQLVSTKFPMSPTTGGINRVSYLLPELETYQPIQKALLERIDVYNQNMQAQFNRSDQDVLGKKELSAQLILISRSGSQVAVSIPETCPSLSAVIKFLLEVTGLNERIEISKSHCKDFNLELTREIKLGEKFGFVIKDELGMELLNGNSAVKMARSFNQFKNQAESESFTGSFTLYQRAEFGFLKPLAELTLEHGKSISSTQKLVLDELIQTEKRQVAQGKQVKNNDVPEQAPLQKTGLKPR
;
A
#
# COMPACT_ATOMS: atom_id res chain seq x y z
N ILE A 1 29.03 16.51 0.66
CA ILE A 1 28.02 15.43 0.46
C ILE A 1 28.49 14.24 1.27
N ALA A 2 27.64 13.67 2.12
CA ALA A 2 28.00 12.47 2.88
C ALA A 2 27.70 11.23 2.01
N TYR A 3 28.68 10.35 1.83
CA TYR A 3 28.56 9.10 1.07
C TYR A 3 28.95 7.93 1.98
N PHE A 4 28.19 6.84 1.95
CA PHE A 4 28.54 5.62 2.66
C PHE A 4 29.47 4.77 1.78
N ASN A 5 30.70 4.57 2.23
CA ASN A 5 31.68 3.75 1.54
C ASN A 5 31.51 2.28 1.96
N PRO A 6 31.05 1.39 1.05
CA PRO A 6 30.74 0.00 1.39
C PRO A 6 32.00 -0.84 1.65
N GLU A 7 33.17 -0.42 1.17
CA GLU A 7 34.43 -1.12 1.42
C GLU A 7 34.96 -0.86 2.83
N THR A 8 34.70 0.34 3.36
CA THR A 8 35.19 0.76 4.70
C THR A 8 34.11 0.71 5.77
N GLY A 9 32.82 0.66 5.39
CA GLY A 9 31.70 0.68 6.32
C GLY A 9 31.46 2.02 7.01
N HIS A 10 32.04 3.11 6.50
CA HIS A 10 31.96 4.45 7.09
C HIS A 10 31.30 5.47 6.17
N THR A 11 30.70 6.49 6.77
CA THR A 11 30.14 7.64 6.05
C THR A 11 31.22 8.70 5.88
N ASP A 12 31.71 8.85 4.65
CA ASP A 12 32.74 9.82 4.30
C ASP A 12 32.09 11.16 3.91
N GLY A 13 32.58 12.24 4.51
CA GLY A 13 32.22 13.61 4.12
C GLY A 13 33.01 14.02 2.88
N LEU A 14 32.37 14.03 1.70
CA LEU A 14 33.01 14.51 0.47
C LEU A 14 32.91 16.03 0.38
N VAL A 15 34.07 16.67 0.25
CA VAL A 15 34.24 18.09 -0.10
C VAL A 15 33.73 18.31 -1.52
N THR A 16 33.14 19.47 -1.82
CA THR A 16 32.48 19.69 -3.12
C THR A 16 33.50 20.04 -4.22
N VAL A 17 33.18 19.75 -5.49
CA VAL A 17 34.00 20.14 -6.67
C VAL A 17 34.28 21.64 -6.70
N LYS A 18 33.36 22.44 -6.14
CA LYS A 18 33.47 23.90 -6.09
C LYS A 18 34.61 24.39 -5.19
N GLU A 19 34.93 23.67 -4.12
CA GLU A 19 35.92 24.09 -3.12
C GLU A 19 37.34 23.64 -3.49
N HIS A 20 37.50 22.54 -4.24
CA HIS A 20 38.81 21.96 -4.61
C HIS A 20 38.81 21.34 -6.02
N PRO A 21 38.59 22.14 -7.08
CA PRO A 21 38.41 21.64 -8.45
C PRO A 21 39.56 20.77 -8.98
N GLU A 22 40.75 20.87 -8.38
CA GLU A 22 41.95 20.11 -8.70
C GLU A 22 41.92 18.64 -8.24
N ARG A 23 40.98 18.24 -7.37
CA ARG A 23 40.93 16.88 -6.83
C ARG A 23 40.23 15.90 -7.76
N LYS A 24 40.61 14.63 -7.66
CA LYS A 24 39.92 13.52 -8.34
C LYS A 24 38.69 13.12 -7.53
N TYR A 25 37.51 13.31 -8.10
CA TYR A 25 36.23 13.01 -7.46
C TYR A 25 35.66 11.68 -7.94
N LEU A 26 34.97 10.97 -7.04
CA LEU A 26 34.12 9.85 -7.43
C LEU A 26 32.89 10.42 -8.15
N THR A 27 32.65 9.92 -9.36
CA THR A 27 31.49 10.31 -10.16
C THR A 27 30.39 9.27 -9.98
N PHE A 28 29.20 9.72 -9.66
CA PHE A 28 28.01 8.87 -9.53
C PHE A 28 26.95 9.31 -10.52
N THR A 29 26.29 8.35 -11.16
CA THR A 29 25.11 8.60 -11.98
C THR A 29 23.87 8.36 -11.13
N ASN A 30 23.04 9.39 -11.00
CA ASN A 30 21.78 9.32 -10.25
C ASN A 30 20.60 9.53 -11.20
N VAL A 31 19.47 8.90 -10.89
CA VAL A 31 18.17 9.31 -11.41
C VAL A 31 17.67 10.45 -10.54
N ALA A 32 17.12 11.49 -11.16
CA ALA A 32 16.56 12.64 -10.48
C ALA A 32 15.06 12.75 -10.76
N PHE A 33 14.27 12.91 -9.70
CA PHE A 33 12.83 13.15 -9.78
C PHE A 33 12.54 14.61 -9.44
N PRO A 34 11.90 15.38 -10.33
CA PRO A 34 11.63 16.80 -10.11
C PRO A 34 10.46 17.02 -9.17
N TYR A 35 10.64 17.99 -8.26
CA TYR A 35 9.65 18.41 -7.27
C TYR A 35 9.18 19.83 -7.61
N TYR A 36 7.89 20.07 -7.38
CA TYR A 36 7.21 21.33 -7.71
C TYR A 36 6.34 21.78 -6.54
N ASN A 37 6.21 23.10 -6.35
CA ASN A 37 5.41 23.71 -5.28
C ASN A 37 3.96 24.02 -5.68
N GLY A 38 3.57 23.72 -6.93
CA GLY A 38 2.23 23.96 -7.46
C GLY A 38 1.83 25.43 -7.56
N LEU A 39 2.79 26.35 -7.59
CA LEU A 39 2.59 27.79 -7.85
C LEU A 39 3.16 28.20 -9.22
N SER A 40 4.17 27.48 -9.70
CA SER A 40 4.82 27.67 -10.99
C SER A 40 5.20 26.32 -11.61
N SER A 41 5.64 26.34 -12.86
CA SER A 41 6.23 25.17 -13.53
C SER A 41 7.73 25.00 -13.22
N GLU A 42 8.29 25.84 -12.34
CA GLU A 42 9.70 25.75 -11.98
C GLU A 42 9.97 24.58 -11.05
N ILE A 43 11.09 23.91 -11.26
CA ILE A 43 11.56 22.82 -10.40
C ILE A 43 12.12 23.45 -9.12
N THR A 44 11.47 23.16 -7.98
CA THR A 44 11.85 23.67 -6.66
C THR A 44 12.62 22.65 -5.81
N GLY A 45 12.81 21.43 -6.33
CA GLY A 45 13.64 20.42 -5.70
C GLY A 45 13.88 19.21 -6.59
N LEU A 46 14.85 18.38 -6.20
CA LEU A 46 15.17 17.13 -6.87
C LEU A 46 15.35 16.02 -5.83
N GLU A 47 14.58 14.95 -5.94
CA GLU A 47 14.86 13.69 -5.24
C GLU A 47 15.88 12.89 -6.09
N LEU A 48 17.01 12.53 -5.50
CA LEU A 48 18.10 11.80 -6.14
C LEU A 48 18.11 10.34 -5.68
N ARG A 49 18.12 9.43 -6.65
CA ARG A 49 18.12 7.98 -6.42
C ARG A 49 19.20 7.27 -7.23
N ASN A 50 19.89 6.33 -6.57
CA ASN A 50 20.62 5.23 -7.20
C ASN A 50 20.57 4.01 -6.26
N GLU A 51 21.34 2.95 -6.53
CA GLU A 51 21.37 1.73 -5.70
C GLU A 51 21.71 2.00 -4.22
N ASN A 52 22.59 2.98 -3.94
CA ASN A 52 23.12 3.29 -2.62
C ASN A 52 22.78 4.71 -2.11
N VAL A 53 22.03 5.50 -2.90
CA VAL A 53 21.72 6.90 -2.60
C VAL A 53 20.22 7.13 -2.60
N LYS A 54 19.73 7.67 -1.49
CA LYS A 54 18.37 8.19 -1.30
C LYS A 54 18.45 9.53 -0.57
N LEU A 55 18.39 10.64 -1.30
CA LEU A 55 18.45 11.99 -0.73
C LEU A 55 17.78 13.03 -1.62
N HIS A 56 17.55 14.23 -1.07
CA HIS A 56 17.21 15.40 -1.85
C HIS A 56 18.46 16.20 -2.21
N ALA A 57 18.50 16.75 -3.42
CA ALA A 57 19.57 17.65 -3.83
C ALA A 57 19.63 18.87 -2.89
N PRO A 58 20.84 19.36 -2.52
CA PRO A 58 20.97 20.56 -1.68
C PRO A 58 20.17 21.74 -2.24
N GLY A 59 19.46 22.46 -1.38
CA GLY A 59 18.60 23.58 -1.76
C GLY A 59 17.17 23.19 -2.20
N SER A 60 16.84 21.90 -2.25
CA SER A 60 15.47 21.45 -2.55
C SER A 60 14.48 21.88 -1.45
N ASP A 61 13.35 22.45 -1.86
CA ASP A 61 12.23 22.74 -0.97
C ASP A 61 11.41 21.48 -0.67
N GLN A 62 11.89 20.72 0.32
CA GLN A 62 11.25 19.48 0.78
C GLN A 62 9.96 19.72 1.57
N PHE A 63 9.68 20.97 1.98
CA PHE A 63 8.53 21.27 2.83
C PHE A 63 7.31 21.66 2.03
N ASN A 64 7.45 22.34 0.88
CA ASN A 64 6.29 22.76 0.09
C ASN A 64 6.15 22.00 -1.22
N SER A 65 7.21 21.33 -1.67
CA SER A 65 7.25 20.71 -2.99
C SER A 65 6.95 19.22 -2.92
N VAL A 66 6.37 18.72 -4.01
CA VAL A 66 6.09 17.29 -4.21
C VAL A 66 6.47 16.88 -5.63
N PHE A 67 6.83 15.62 -5.82
CA PHE A 67 6.83 15.04 -7.15
C PHE A 67 5.38 14.88 -7.63
N VAL A 68 5.14 15.14 -8.92
CA VAL A 68 3.87 14.89 -9.58
C VAL A 68 4.12 14.25 -10.95
N SER A 69 3.40 13.17 -11.27
CA SER A 69 3.49 12.54 -12.59
C SER A 69 2.74 13.33 -13.66
N ASN A 70 2.96 12.97 -14.92
CA ASN A 70 2.10 13.42 -16.01
C ASN A 70 0.64 13.05 -15.73
N ALA A 71 -0.28 13.96 -16.09
CA ALA A 71 -1.70 13.79 -15.87
C ALA A 71 -2.44 13.40 -17.16
N PRO A 72 -3.45 12.51 -17.07
CA PRO A 72 -4.34 12.24 -18.19
C PRO A 72 -5.30 13.41 -18.44
N PRO A 73 -5.93 13.49 -19.62
CA PRO A 73 -6.92 14.53 -19.92
C PRO A 73 -8.11 14.56 -18.95
N LYS A 74 -8.50 13.40 -18.39
CA LYS A 74 -9.46 13.28 -17.30
C LYS A 74 -8.92 12.31 -16.27
N THR A 75 -8.69 12.80 -15.06
CA THR A 75 -8.14 12.00 -13.98
C THR A 75 -9.23 11.33 -13.17
N GLU A 76 -9.10 10.02 -12.96
CA GLU A 76 -9.98 9.21 -12.14
C GLU A 76 -9.35 8.93 -10.76
N ARG A 77 -8.02 8.81 -10.68
CA ARG A 77 -7.34 8.41 -9.44
C ARG A 77 -6.13 9.29 -9.15
N PHE A 78 -6.00 9.71 -7.90
CA PHE A 78 -4.84 10.43 -7.39
C PHE A 78 -4.14 9.57 -6.34
N TYR A 79 -2.96 9.06 -6.65
CA TYR A 79 -2.16 8.24 -5.72
C TYR A 79 -1.15 9.10 -4.99
N ILE A 80 -1.14 9.03 -3.66
CA ILE A 80 -0.23 9.81 -2.81
C ILE A 80 0.69 8.82 -2.10
N MET A 81 2.00 8.96 -2.29
CA MET A 81 3.00 7.98 -1.89
C MET A 81 4.21 8.65 -1.22
N GLU A 82 5.06 7.86 -0.54
CA GLU A 82 6.26 8.41 0.10
C GLU A 82 7.35 8.74 -0.94
N GLY A 83 7.68 7.82 -1.85
CA GLY A 83 8.76 7.98 -2.83
C GLY A 83 8.28 7.94 -4.29
N ALA A 84 8.99 8.63 -5.19
CA ALA A 84 8.72 8.56 -6.62
C ALA A 84 8.96 7.14 -7.19
N ILE A 85 9.92 6.39 -6.61
CA ILE A 85 10.14 4.98 -6.94
C ILE A 85 8.94 4.12 -6.57
N ASP A 86 8.24 4.41 -5.46
CA ASP A 86 7.03 3.67 -5.08
C ASP A 86 5.89 3.94 -6.07
N ALA A 87 5.76 5.18 -6.54
CA ALA A 87 4.82 5.55 -7.60
C ALA A 87 5.06 4.78 -8.90
N LEU A 88 6.31 4.73 -9.36
CA LEU A 88 6.67 3.94 -10.54
C LEU A 88 6.44 2.45 -10.32
N SER A 89 6.81 1.93 -9.14
CA SER A 89 6.66 0.52 -8.81
C SER A 89 5.18 0.11 -8.78
N HIS A 90 4.33 0.94 -8.18
CA HIS A 90 2.88 0.72 -8.17
C HIS A 90 2.28 0.77 -9.58
N GLN A 91 2.67 1.71 -10.43
CA GLN A 91 2.22 1.75 -11.82
C GLN A 91 2.66 0.51 -12.61
N GLN A 92 3.88 0.03 -12.40
CA GLN A 92 4.37 -1.22 -13.00
C GLN A 92 3.59 -2.44 -12.49
N LEU A 93 3.28 -2.50 -11.19
CA LEU A 93 2.45 -3.57 -10.60
C LEU A 93 1.03 -3.60 -11.20
N ARG A 94 0.41 -2.43 -11.41
CA ARG A 94 -0.87 -2.33 -12.12
C ARG A 94 -0.76 -2.89 -13.54
N SER A 95 0.29 -2.51 -14.25
CA SER A 95 0.56 -2.97 -15.62
C SER A 95 0.80 -4.49 -15.68
N ILE A 96 1.54 -5.04 -14.72
CA ILE A 96 1.76 -6.48 -14.54
C ILE A 96 0.43 -7.23 -14.37
N ARG A 97 -0.52 -6.63 -13.65
CA ARG A 97 -1.87 -7.16 -13.42
C ARG A 97 -2.82 -6.91 -14.60
N GLY A 98 -2.34 -6.31 -15.68
CA GLY A 98 -3.14 -6.01 -16.89
C GLY A 98 -3.89 -4.67 -16.84
N ASP A 99 -3.75 -3.89 -15.77
CA ASP A 99 -4.31 -2.54 -15.69
C ASP A 99 -3.34 -1.51 -16.27
N ASN A 100 -3.45 -1.31 -17.58
CA ASN A 100 -2.65 -0.34 -18.34
C ASN A 100 -3.36 1.00 -18.56
N LYS A 101 -4.41 1.30 -17.79
CA LYS A 101 -5.19 2.54 -17.99
C LYS A 101 -4.37 3.77 -17.60
N PHE A 102 -4.28 4.74 -18.52
CA PHE A 102 -3.75 6.07 -18.24
C PHE A 102 -4.86 6.98 -17.70
N ASN A 103 -5.24 6.76 -16.44
CA ASN A 103 -6.33 7.47 -15.75
C ASN A 103 -5.94 7.98 -14.35
N SER A 104 -4.65 7.95 -14.03
CA SER A 104 -4.13 8.22 -12.69
C SER A 104 -3.04 9.28 -12.70
N VAL A 105 -3.00 10.09 -11.64
CA VAL A 105 -1.88 10.97 -11.29
C VAL A 105 -1.22 10.47 -10.02
N TYR A 106 0.11 10.48 -10.00
CA TYR A 106 0.91 10.05 -8.85
C TYR A 106 1.60 11.25 -8.21
N PHE A 107 1.59 11.29 -6.89
CA PHE A 107 2.34 12.23 -6.08
C PHE A 107 3.31 11.51 -5.16
N SER A 108 4.48 12.13 -4.93
CA SER A 108 5.39 11.69 -3.87
C SER A 108 5.85 12.84 -2.99
N THR A 109 5.87 12.59 -1.68
CA THR A 109 6.31 13.55 -0.66
C THR A 109 7.82 13.57 -0.46
N GLY A 110 8.55 12.57 -0.97
CA GLY A 110 10.00 12.47 -0.84
C GLY A 110 10.49 12.13 0.58
N GLY A 111 9.60 11.72 1.47
CA GLY A 111 9.96 11.42 2.86
C GLY A 111 8.91 11.90 3.85
N GLN A 112 9.30 12.77 4.77
CA GLN A 112 8.38 13.28 5.80
C GLN A 112 7.24 14.06 5.15
N LEU A 113 6.00 13.76 5.53
CA LEU A 113 4.84 14.51 5.09
C LEU A 113 4.71 15.81 5.90
N SER A 114 4.72 16.95 5.21
CA SER A 114 4.42 18.25 5.80
C SER A 114 2.96 18.67 5.51
N PRO A 115 2.36 19.54 6.34
CA PRO A 115 1.05 20.12 6.02
C PRO A 115 1.05 20.93 4.71
N GLN A 116 2.17 21.58 4.39
CA GLN A 116 2.32 22.36 3.16
C GLN A 116 2.31 21.46 1.92
N GLN A 117 2.89 20.26 1.99
CA GLN A 117 2.80 19.27 0.90
C GLN A 117 1.37 18.79 0.68
N VAL A 118 0.59 18.55 1.73
CA VAL A 118 -0.84 18.21 1.60
C VAL A 118 -1.60 19.34 0.90
N ASN A 119 -1.31 20.60 1.24
CA ASN A 119 -1.91 21.76 0.57
C ASN A 119 -1.50 21.82 -0.92
N THR A 120 -0.23 21.58 -1.24
CA THR A 120 0.26 21.54 -2.63
C THR A 120 -0.41 20.43 -3.43
N ILE A 121 -0.51 19.22 -2.87
CA ILE A 121 -1.20 18.08 -3.50
C ILE A 121 -2.67 18.42 -3.74
N THR A 122 -3.37 18.95 -2.73
CA THR A 122 -4.78 19.31 -2.84
C THR A 122 -5.02 20.39 -3.90
N ARG A 123 -4.10 21.35 -4.01
CA ARG A 123 -4.15 22.38 -5.06
C ARG A 123 -4.04 21.77 -6.46
N TYR A 124 -3.10 20.85 -6.66
CA TYR A 124 -2.97 20.11 -7.93
C TYR A 124 -4.24 19.32 -8.25
N ILE A 125 -4.72 18.52 -7.30
CA ILE A 125 -5.96 17.74 -7.46
C ILE A 125 -7.12 18.65 -7.88
N ASN A 126 -7.27 19.81 -7.25
CA ASN A 126 -8.32 20.77 -7.59
C ASN A 126 -8.17 21.35 -9.01
N SER A 127 -6.94 21.54 -9.49
CA SER A 127 -6.65 22.10 -10.82
C SER A 127 -6.86 21.13 -11.99
N PHE A 128 -6.81 19.81 -11.76
CA PHE A 128 -6.98 18.82 -12.82
C PHE A 128 -8.45 18.64 -13.23
N ASP A 129 -8.68 18.37 -14.52
CA ASP A 129 -9.96 17.84 -14.99
C ASP A 129 -10.16 16.41 -14.48
N LYS A 130 -11.35 16.15 -13.92
CA LYS A 130 -11.67 14.93 -13.17
C LYS A 130 -12.91 14.22 -13.73
N THR A 131 -12.94 12.90 -13.63
CA THR A 131 -14.16 12.12 -13.88
C THR A 131 -15.16 12.29 -12.72
N PRO A 132 -16.47 12.06 -12.89
CA PRO A 132 -17.44 12.21 -11.78
C PRO A 132 -17.15 11.31 -10.57
N ASP A 133 -16.52 10.15 -10.80
CA ASP A 133 -16.17 9.10 -9.83
C ASP A 133 -14.72 9.17 -9.35
N TRP A 134 -14.04 10.32 -9.52
CA TRP A 134 -12.66 10.49 -9.11
C TRP A 134 -12.40 10.21 -7.62
N SER A 135 -11.21 9.72 -7.28
CA SER A 135 -10.82 9.44 -5.88
C SER A 135 -9.34 9.67 -5.58
N ILE A 136 -9.04 9.90 -4.30
CA ILE A 136 -7.72 9.96 -3.69
C ILE A 136 -7.40 8.59 -3.10
N LYS A 137 -6.24 8.04 -3.45
CA LYS A 137 -5.70 6.79 -2.93
C LYS A 137 -4.45 7.11 -2.10
N LEU A 138 -4.56 6.99 -0.78
CA LEU A 138 -3.42 7.16 0.12
C LEU A 138 -2.66 5.84 0.16
N ALA A 139 -1.44 5.87 -0.37
CA ALA A 139 -0.63 4.71 -0.68
C ALA A 139 0.79 4.84 -0.11
N PHE A 140 0.87 5.38 1.11
CA PHE A 140 2.10 5.37 1.92
C PHE A 140 2.48 3.95 2.35
N ASP A 141 3.69 3.78 2.87
CA ASP A 141 4.22 2.48 3.29
C ASP A 141 3.28 1.75 4.26
N ASN A 142 3.31 0.42 4.20
CA ASN A 142 2.57 -0.45 5.10
C ASN A 142 3.34 -0.71 6.40
N ASP A 143 3.79 0.37 7.04
CA ASP A 143 4.39 0.37 8.36
C ASP A 143 3.81 1.50 9.23
N THR A 144 4.13 1.52 10.53
CA THR A 144 3.56 2.51 11.46
C THR A 144 3.75 3.96 10.98
N LYS A 145 4.86 4.26 10.31
CA LYS A 145 5.15 5.61 9.83
C LYS A 145 4.28 5.98 8.63
N GLY A 146 4.11 5.06 7.68
CA GLY A 146 3.19 5.28 6.55
C GLY A 146 1.74 5.43 7.01
N HIS A 147 1.29 4.65 8.01
CA HIS A 147 -0.04 4.82 8.63
C HIS A 147 -0.19 6.16 9.37
N ARG A 148 0.90 6.69 9.94
CA ARG A 148 0.91 8.04 10.54
C ARG A 148 0.76 9.12 9.46
N PHE A 149 1.38 8.94 8.29
CA PHE A 149 1.21 9.85 7.16
C PHE A 149 -0.21 9.83 6.61
N ASP A 150 -0.86 8.66 6.51
CA ASP A 150 -2.27 8.59 6.15
C ASP A 150 -3.12 9.42 7.13
N LEU A 151 -2.89 9.24 8.44
CA LEU A 151 -3.63 9.97 9.47
C LEU A 151 -3.41 11.48 9.40
N GLN A 152 -2.17 11.92 9.18
CA GLN A 152 -1.85 13.34 8.99
C GLN A 152 -2.55 13.93 7.75
N PHE A 153 -2.49 13.22 6.63
CA PHE A 153 -3.14 13.65 5.39
C PHE A 153 -4.65 13.76 5.56
N VAL A 154 -5.27 12.72 6.13
CA VAL A 154 -6.72 12.69 6.41
C VAL A 154 -7.11 13.76 7.41
N GLN A 155 -6.36 13.94 8.51
CA GLN A 155 -6.62 14.97 9.52
C GLN A 155 -6.69 16.37 8.88
N GLN A 156 -5.78 16.66 7.96
CA GLN A 156 -5.77 17.95 7.29
C GLN A 156 -6.97 18.13 6.35
N LEU A 157 -7.36 17.11 5.60
CA LEU A 157 -8.53 17.20 4.73
C LEU A 157 -9.85 17.27 5.51
N VAL A 158 -9.98 16.51 6.59
CA VAL A 158 -11.18 16.55 7.44
C VAL A 158 -11.28 17.84 8.22
N SER A 159 -10.19 18.60 8.40
CA SER A 159 -10.17 19.83 9.23
C SER A 159 -11.22 20.87 8.83
N THR A 160 -11.61 20.89 7.55
CA THR A 160 -12.70 21.75 7.03
C THR A 160 -14.08 21.39 7.58
N LYS A 161 -14.30 20.12 7.93
CA LYS A 161 -15.56 19.57 8.48
C LYS A 161 -15.48 19.29 9.98
N PHE A 162 -14.30 18.96 10.49
CA PHE A 162 -14.04 18.54 11.86
C PHE A 162 -12.61 18.94 12.28
N PRO A 163 -12.42 20.19 12.76
CA PRO A 163 -11.11 20.76 13.05
C PRO A 163 -10.52 20.21 14.37
N MET A 164 -9.82 19.08 14.28
CA MET A 164 -9.08 18.52 15.41
C MET A 164 -7.72 19.21 15.58
N SER A 165 -7.31 19.44 16.83
CA SER A 165 -6.02 20.07 17.15
C SER A 165 -5.04 19.03 17.71
N PRO A 166 -3.81 18.92 17.19
CA PRO A 166 -2.79 18.05 17.78
C PRO A 166 -2.52 18.44 19.24
N THR A 167 -2.27 17.44 20.09
CA THR A 167 -1.85 17.64 21.48
C THR A 167 -0.80 16.61 21.88
N THR A 168 -0.11 16.84 23.01
CA THR A 168 0.88 15.90 23.54
C THR A 168 0.19 14.60 23.97
N GLY A 169 0.58 13.50 23.33
CA GLY A 169 0.22 12.16 23.76
C GLY A 169 1.25 11.56 24.71
N GLY A 170 0.86 10.43 25.32
CA GLY A 170 1.84 9.55 25.97
C GLY A 170 2.83 8.97 24.95
N ILE A 171 3.83 8.25 25.45
CA ILE A 171 4.85 7.58 24.62
C ILE A 171 4.14 6.65 23.60
N ASN A 172 4.59 6.70 22.33
CA ASN A 172 4.05 5.91 21.22
C ASN A 172 2.55 6.16 20.94
N ARG A 173 2.09 7.40 21.12
CA ARG A 173 0.71 7.79 20.84
C ARG A 173 0.65 9.12 20.09
N VAL A 174 -0.30 9.21 19.16
CA VAL A 174 -0.71 10.45 18.52
C VAL A 174 -2.01 10.91 19.18
N SER A 175 -2.03 12.14 19.69
CA SER A 175 -3.21 12.68 20.38
C SER A 175 -3.79 13.89 19.67
N TYR A 176 -5.13 13.97 19.71
CA TYR A 176 -5.89 15.09 19.18
C TYR A 176 -6.93 15.57 20.19
N LEU A 177 -7.07 16.88 20.32
CA LEU A 177 -8.23 17.52 20.92
C LEU A 177 -9.36 17.57 19.88
N LEU A 178 -10.54 17.13 20.29
CA LEU A 178 -11.74 17.22 19.49
C LEU A 178 -12.36 18.63 19.64
N PRO A 179 -12.97 19.19 18.59
CA PRO A 179 -13.55 20.52 18.65
C PRO A 179 -14.76 20.57 19.60
N GLU A 180 -14.89 21.68 20.33
CA GLU A 180 -15.90 21.85 21.39
C GLU A 180 -17.21 22.50 20.90
N LEU A 181 -17.18 23.16 19.75
CA LEU A 181 -18.36 23.85 19.21
C LEU A 181 -19.51 22.87 18.96
N GLU A 182 -20.72 23.29 19.33
CA GLU A 182 -21.93 22.47 19.29
C GLU A 182 -22.23 21.91 17.88
N THR A 183 -21.86 22.65 16.84
CA THR A 183 -21.99 22.24 15.43
C THR A 183 -21.25 20.93 15.11
N TYR A 184 -20.20 20.59 15.86
CA TYR A 184 -19.40 19.38 15.65
C TYR A 184 -19.82 18.21 16.55
N GLN A 185 -20.75 18.41 17.48
CA GLN A 185 -21.20 17.37 18.42
C GLN A 185 -21.69 16.08 17.73
N PRO A 186 -22.45 16.12 16.63
CA PRO A 186 -22.87 14.90 15.94
C PRO A 186 -21.68 14.07 15.44
N ILE A 187 -20.68 14.73 14.83
CA ILE A 187 -19.47 14.08 14.31
C ILE A 187 -18.62 13.55 15.48
N GLN A 188 -18.45 14.36 16.52
CA GLN A 188 -17.72 13.99 17.74
C GLN A 188 -18.31 12.72 18.37
N LYS A 189 -19.63 12.70 18.60
CA LYS A 189 -20.33 11.55 19.18
C LYS A 189 -20.18 10.30 18.32
N ALA A 190 -20.40 10.42 17.01
CA ALA A 190 -20.29 9.29 16.07
C ALA A 190 -18.85 8.74 15.95
N LEU A 191 -17.83 9.59 16.14
CA LEU A 191 -16.43 9.16 16.21
C LEU A 191 -16.15 8.39 17.50
N LEU A 192 -16.59 8.91 18.64
CA LEU A 192 -16.40 8.26 19.95
C LEU A 192 -17.11 6.90 20.02
N GLU A 193 -18.33 6.80 19.49
CA GLU A 193 -19.07 5.53 19.41
C GLU A 193 -18.30 4.47 18.59
N ARG A 194 -17.71 4.84 17.45
CA ARG A 194 -16.88 3.93 16.64
C ARG A 194 -15.60 3.49 17.38
N ILE A 195 -14.98 4.42 18.11
CA ILE A 195 -13.80 4.13 18.94
C ILE A 195 -14.17 3.15 20.07
N ASP A 196 -15.32 3.32 20.71
CA ASP A 196 -15.79 2.42 21.75
C ASP A 196 -16.02 1.00 21.21
N VAL A 197 -16.67 0.87 20.05
CA VAL A 197 -16.85 -0.43 19.37
C VAL A 197 -15.49 -1.08 19.02
N TYR A 198 -14.54 -0.30 18.50
CA TYR A 198 -13.19 -0.80 18.25
C TYR A 198 -12.52 -1.32 19.53
N ASN A 199 -12.54 -0.52 20.60
CA ASN A 199 -11.93 -0.88 21.87
C ASN A 199 -12.57 -2.15 22.48
N GLN A 200 -13.90 -2.29 22.40
CA GLN A 200 -14.62 -3.50 22.84
C GLN A 200 -14.19 -4.74 22.04
N ASN A 201 -14.08 -4.62 20.72
CA ASN A 201 -13.60 -5.71 19.87
C ASN A 201 -12.16 -6.10 20.17
N MET A 202 -11.29 -5.11 20.42
CA MET A 202 -9.92 -5.37 20.84
C MET A 202 -9.88 -6.08 22.19
N GLN A 203 -10.64 -5.63 23.19
CA GLN A 203 -10.72 -6.30 24.50
C GLN A 203 -11.20 -7.75 24.37
N ALA A 204 -12.20 -8.02 23.53
CA ALA A 204 -12.72 -9.36 23.31
C ALA A 204 -11.67 -10.34 22.75
N GLN A 205 -10.71 -9.87 21.95
CA GLN A 205 -9.62 -10.70 21.41
C GLN A 205 -8.59 -11.10 22.48
N PHE A 206 -8.48 -10.32 23.56
CA PHE A 206 -7.48 -10.50 24.62
C PHE A 206 -8.04 -11.13 25.90
N ASN A 207 -9.29 -11.65 25.90
CA ASN A 207 -9.90 -12.37 27.03
C ASN A 207 -9.24 -13.75 27.29
N ARG A 208 -7.96 -13.73 27.69
CA ARG A 208 -7.25 -14.84 28.33
C ARG A 208 -7.08 -14.48 29.82
N SER A 209 -7.05 -15.52 30.65
CA SER A 209 -7.18 -15.49 32.11
C SER A 209 -6.65 -14.24 32.83
N ASP A 210 -7.34 -13.84 33.90
CA ASP A 210 -7.06 -12.62 34.69
C ASP A 210 -5.64 -12.50 35.26
N GLN A 211 -4.85 -13.56 35.20
CA GLN A 211 -3.46 -13.65 35.67
C GLN A 211 -2.41 -13.27 34.61
N ASP A 212 -2.80 -13.02 33.35
CA ASP A 212 -1.85 -12.65 32.28
C ASP A 212 -1.51 -11.15 32.29
N VAL A 213 -0.50 -10.79 33.07
CA VAL A 213 0.04 -9.42 33.16
C VAL A 213 0.59 -8.93 31.81
N LEU A 214 1.15 -9.84 31.00
CA LEU A 214 1.73 -9.49 29.70
C LEU A 214 0.62 -9.13 28.69
N GLY A 215 -0.43 -9.96 28.63
CA GLY A 215 -1.62 -9.70 27.81
C GLY A 215 -2.32 -8.40 28.18
N LYS A 216 -2.40 -8.06 29.48
CA LYS A 216 -2.95 -6.77 29.95
C LYS A 216 -2.13 -5.57 29.47
N LYS A 217 -0.79 -5.67 29.50
CA LYS A 217 0.09 -4.61 29.00
C LYS A 217 -0.03 -4.45 27.48
N GLU A 218 -0.06 -5.56 26.75
CA GLU A 218 -0.22 -5.57 25.29
C GLU A 218 -1.57 -4.97 24.86
N LEU A 219 -2.67 -5.37 25.52
CA LEU A 219 -3.99 -4.80 25.29
C LEU A 219 -3.99 -3.29 25.53
N SER A 220 -3.43 -2.83 26.65
CA SER A 220 -3.36 -1.39 26.96
C SER A 220 -2.58 -0.58 25.92
N ALA A 221 -1.63 -1.21 25.23
CA ALA A 221 -0.87 -0.58 24.15
C ALA A 221 -1.66 -0.48 22.84
N GLN A 222 -2.77 -1.23 22.68
CA GLN A 222 -3.59 -1.23 21.47
C GLN A 222 -4.90 -0.44 21.62
N LEU A 223 -5.32 -0.12 22.85
CA LEU A 223 -6.54 0.65 23.09
C LEU A 223 -6.37 2.14 22.79
N ILE A 224 -7.38 2.71 22.14
CA ILE A 224 -7.51 4.16 21.94
C ILE A 224 -8.05 4.76 23.23
N LEU A 225 -7.33 5.72 23.81
CA LEU A 225 -7.73 6.34 25.07
C LEU A 225 -8.54 7.60 24.80
N ILE A 226 -9.66 7.73 25.52
CA ILE A 226 -10.48 8.93 25.53
C ILE A 226 -10.28 9.58 26.90
N SER A 227 -9.88 10.85 26.90
CA SER A 227 -9.78 11.65 28.12
C SER A 227 -10.70 12.86 28.04
N ARG A 228 -11.26 13.25 29.18
CA ARG A 228 -12.18 14.38 29.30
C ARG A 228 -11.68 15.31 30.39
N SER A 229 -11.56 16.59 30.06
CA SER A 229 -11.21 17.66 31.00
C SER A 229 -12.22 18.80 30.83
N GLY A 230 -13.24 18.84 31.69
CA GLY A 230 -14.39 19.72 31.49
C GLY A 230 -15.18 19.36 30.22
N SER A 231 -15.43 20.35 29.36
CA SER A 231 -16.04 20.18 28.02
C SER A 231 -15.09 19.59 26.98
N GLN A 232 -13.78 19.64 27.24
CA GLN A 232 -12.77 19.24 26.28
C GLN A 232 -12.59 17.72 26.25
N VAL A 233 -12.64 17.15 25.05
CA VAL A 233 -12.42 15.73 24.80
C VAL A 233 -11.13 15.56 24.00
N ALA A 234 -10.25 14.67 24.47
CA ALA A 234 -9.04 14.30 23.75
C ALA A 234 -9.02 12.81 23.45
N VAL A 235 -8.61 12.46 22.24
CA VAL A 235 -8.41 11.10 21.77
C VAL A 235 -6.92 10.85 21.63
N SER A 236 -6.42 9.78 22.25
CA SER A 236 -5.03 9.36 22.18
C SER A 236 -4.91 7.98 21.55
N ILE A 237 -4.33 7.95 20.36
CA ILE A 237 -4.30 6.81 19.44
C ILE A 237 -2.93 6.15 19.55
N PRO A 238 -2.83 4.84 19.83
CA PRO A 238 -1.58 4.12 19.73
C PRO A 238 -0.94 4.21 18.34
N GLU A 239 0.38 4.36 18.29
CA GLU A 239 1.16 4.24 17.05
C GLU A 239 1.31 2.77 16.63
N THR A 240 0.17 2.12 16.37
CA THR A 240 0.09 0.78 15.77
C THR A 240 -0.74 0.85 14.49
N CYS A 241 -0.36 0.06 13.47
CA CYS A 241 -1.08 0.06 12.19
C CYS A 241 -2.61 -0.17 12.35
N PRO A 242 -3.08 -1.14 13.18
CA PRO A 242 -4.52 -1.36 13.36
C PRO A 242 -5.26 -0.15 13.95
N SER A 243 -4.72 0.47 15.00
CA SER A 243 -5.38 1.60 15.66
C SER A 243 -5.39 2.85 14.77
N LEU A 244 -4.29 3.13 14.08
CA LEU A 244 -4.19 4.25 13.14
C LEU A 244 -5.17 4.05 11.97
N SER A 245 -5.15 2.87 11.34
CA SER A 245 -6.09 2.52 10.25
C SER A 245 -7.56 2.64 10.68
N ALA A 246 -7.90 2.17 11.88
CA ALA A 246 -9.26 2.25 12.40
C ALA A 246 -9.72 3.70 12.54
N VAL A 247 -8.90 4.56 13.17
CA VAL A 247 -9.27 5.98 13.34
C VAL A 247 -9.35 6.71 12.00
N ILE A 248 -8.44 6.45 11.07
CA ILE A 248 -8.51 7.01 9.71
C ILE A 248 -9.86 6.67 9.06
N LYS A 249 -10.23 5.38 9.07
CA LYS A 249 -11.51 4.91 8.54
C LYS A 249 -12.69 5.61 9.22
N PHE A 250 -12.68 5.71 10.55
CA PHE A 250 -13.74 6.35 11.30
C PHE A 250 -13.87 7.83 10.95
N LEU A 251 -12.76 8.56 10.84
CA LEU A 251 -12.74 9.97 10.44
C LEU A 251 -13.30 10.18 9.04
N LEU A 252 -12.92 9.33 8.09
CA LEU A 252 -13.44 9.39 6.72
C LEU A 252 -14.95 9.13 6.68
N GLU A 253 -15.43 8.13 7.41
CA GLU A 253 -16.86 7.80 7.47
C GLU A 253 -17.70 8.88 8.16
N VAL A 254 -17.30 9.37 9.34
CA VAL A 254 -18.07 10.39 10.08
C VAL A 254 -18.13 11.73 9.34
N THR A 255 -17.17 12.00 8.45
CA THR A 255 -17.13 13.22 7.64
C THR A 255 -17.67 13.02 6.21
N GLY A 256 -18.02 11.79 5.84
CA GLY A 256 -18.45 11.43 4.48
C GLY A 256 -17.37 11.56 3.42
N LEU A 257 -16.08 11.61 3.81
CA LEU A 257 -14.96 11.68 2.87
C LEU A 257 -14.51 10.29 2.38
N ASN A 258 -15.03 9.20 2.96
CA ASN A 258 -14.80 7.83 2.50
C ASN A 258 -15.30 7.55 1.08
N GLU A 259 -16.19 8.39 0.53
CA GLU A 259 -16.63 8.30 -0.88
C GLU A 259 -15.54 8.73 -1.86
N ARG A 260 -14.58 9.56 -1.42
CA ARG A 260 -13.55 10.15 -2.27
C ARG A 260 -12.13 9.78 -1.85
N ILE A 261 -11.93 9.29 -0.64
CA ILE A 261 -10.60 8.97 -0.10
C ILE A 261 -10.59 7.51 0.32
N GLU A 262 -9.61 6.77 -0.21
CA GLU A 262 -9.38 5.36 0.11
C GLU A 262 -7.92 5.15 0.53
N ILE A 263 -7.72 4.25 1.50
CA ILE A 263 -6.39 3.81 1.92
C ILE A 263 -6.03 2.57 1.08
N SER A 264 -4.93 2.65 0.32
CA SER A 264 -4.48 1.62 -0.60
C SER A 264 -3.04 1.23 -0.28
N LYS A 265 -2.86 0.16 0.47
CA LYS A 265 -1.54 -0.29 0.95
C LYS A 265 -0.94 -1.38 0.08
N SER A 266 0.39 -1.41 0.02
CA SER A 266 1.15 -2.55 -0.51
C SER A 266 0.97 -3.78 0.39
N HIS A 267 1.07 -4.98 -0.20
CA HIS A 267 1.07 -6.25 0.52
C HIS A 267 2.42 -6.54 1.20
N CYS A 268 3.48 -5.85 0.77
CA CYS A 268 4.77 -5.81 1.45
C CYS A 268 4.90 -4.50 2.24
N LYS A 269 6.10 -4.21 2.75
CA LYS A 269 6.39 -2.91 3.39
C LYS A 269 6.07 -1.73 2.45
N ASP A 270 6.51 -1.78 1.21
CA ASP A 270 6.31 -0.75 0.20
C ASP A 270 6.11 -1.39 -1.19
N PHE A 271 5.66 -0.60 -2.16
CA PHE A 271 5.37 -1.10 -3.51
C PHE A 271 6.63 -1.49 -4.29
N ASN A 272 7.79 -0.93 -3.97
CA ASN A 272 9.05 -1.31 -4.60
C ASN A 272 9.49 -2.73 -4.20
N LEU A 273 9.36 -3.06 -2.91
CA LEU A 273 9.60 -4.39 -2.37
C LEU A 273 8.59 -5.40 -2.94
N GLU A 274 7.33 -4.99 -3.06
CA GLU A 274 6.29 -5.82 -3.69
C GLU A 274 6.62 -6.12 -5.16
N LEU A 275 7.01 -5.12 -5.94
CA LEU A 275 7.43 -5.31 -7.33
C LEU A 275 8.67 -6.21 -7.44
N THR A 276 9.67 -5.98 -6.60
CA THR A 276 10.90 -6.80 -6.57
C THR A 276 10.58 -8.26 -6.28
N ARG A 277 9.65 -8.52 -5.35
CA ARG A 277 9.17 -9.86 -5.05
C ARG A 277 8.45 -10.46 -6.26
N GLU A 278 7.55 -9.72 -6.90
CA GLU A 278 6.79 -10.21 -8.07
C GLU A 278 7.71 -10.62 -9.22
N ILE A 279 8.74 -9.82 -9.51
CA ILE A 279 9.75 -10.12 -10.55
C ILE A 279 10.51 -11.41 -10.20
N LYS A 280 11.03 -11.52 -8.97
CA LYS A 280 11.74 -12.73 -8.50
C LYS A 280 10.87 -13.98 -8.53
N LEU A 281 9.57 -13.85 -8.25
CA LEU A 281 8.63 -14.96 -8.38
C LEU A 281 8.38 -15.32 -9.85
N GLY A 282 8.36 -14.34 -10.74
CA GLY A 282 8.35 -14.52 -12.21
C GLY A 282 9.52 -15.38 -12.72
N GLU A 283 10.70 -15.21 -12.15
CA GLU A 283 11.89 -15.99 -12.51
C GLU A 283 11.81 -17.46 -12.04
N LYS A 284 11.07 -17.71 -10.96
CA LYS A 284 11.00 -19.02 -10.29
C LYS A 284 9.79 -19.86 -10.72
N PHE A 285 8.68 -19.20 -11.03
CA PHE A 285 7.39 -19.84 -11.27
C PHE A 285 6.79 -19.37 -12.60
N GLY A 286 6.33 -20.31 -13.43
CA GLY A 286 5.65 -20.02 -14.69
C GLY A 286 4.17 -19.68 -14.55
N PHE A 287 3.56 -19.97 -13.40
CA PHE A 287 2.12 -19.81 -13.17
C PHE A 287 1.80 -19.37 -11.74
N VAL A 288 0.67 -18.68 -11.57
CA VAL A 288 0.15 -18.26 -10.27
C VAL A 288 -1.38 -18.23 -10.26
N ILE A 289 -2.00 -18.63 -9.16
CA ILE A 289 -3.42 -18.40 -8.87
C ILE A 289 -3.49 -17.25 -7.87
N LYS A 290 -4.24 -16.20 -8.22
CA LYS A 290 -4.51 -15.07 -7.33
C LYS A 290 -6.00 -14.92 -7.07
N ASP A 291 -6.36 -14.36 -5.92
CA ASP A 291 -7.74 -13.95 -5.61
C ASP A 291 -8.07 -12.56 -6.20
N GLU A 292 -9.29 -12.09 -5.94
CA GLU A 292 -9.79 -10.78 -6.38
C GLU A 292 -9.02 -9.59 -5.80
N LEU A 293 -8.34 -9.77 -4.67
CA LEU A 293 -7.50 -8.76 -4.03
C LEU A 293 -6.07 -8.78 -4.57
N GLY A 294 -5.76 -9.71 -5.49
CA GLY A 294 -4.43 -9.92 -6.03
C GLY A 294 -3.51 -10.72 -5.10
N MET A 295 -4.03 -11.31 -4.02
CA MET A 295 -3.26 -12.16 -3.11
C MET A 295 -2.89 -13.47 -3.80
N GLU A 296 -1.63 -13.85 -3.67
CA GLU A 296 -1.11 -15.10 -4.22
C GLU A 296 -1.60 -16.29 -3.38
N LEU A 297 -2.39 -17.17 -4.00
CA LEU A 297 -2.88 -18.40 -3.36
C LEU A 297 -1.97 -19.59 -3.63
N LEU A 298 -1.45 -19.69 -4.86
CA LEU A 298 -0.58 -20.79 -5.27
C LEU A 298 0.34 -20.38 -6.42
N ASN A 299 1.61 -20.75 -6.34
CA ASN A 299 2.58 -20.61 -7.43
C ASN A 299 3.01 -22.00 -7.94
N GLY A 300 3.31 -22.14 -9.24
CA GLY A 300 3.77 -23.41 -9.79
C GLY A 300 4.38 -23.31 -11.18
N ASN A 301 4.96 -24.43 -11.65
CA ASN A 301 5.64 -24.54 -12.95
C ASN A 301 4.97 -25.49 -13.94
N SER A 302 3.89 -26.15 -13.53
CA SER A 302 3.16 -27.13 -14.33
C SER A 302 1.76 -26.59 -14.62
N ALA A 303 1.44 -26.38 -15.90
CA ALA A 303 0.10 -26.00 -16.33
C ALA A 303 -0.92 -27.06 -15.91
N VAL A 304 -0.55 -28.35 -15.99
CA VAL A 304 -1.40 -29.48 -15.58
C VAL A 304 -1.73 -29.42 -14.08
N LYS A 305 -0.71 -29.27 -13.22
CA LYS A 305 -0.92 -29.19 -11.77
C LYS A 305 -1.71 -27.94 -11.39
N MET A 306 -1.39 -26.79 -11.99
CA MET A 306 -2.06 -25.52 -11.67
C MET A 306 -3.53 -25.51 -12.10
N ALA A 307 -3.87 -26.06 -13.27
CA ALA A 307 -5.27 -26.22 -13.68
C ALA A 307 -6.05 -27.16 -12.76
N ARG A 308 -5.41 -28.24 -12.27
CA ARG A 308 -6.01 -29.13 -11.27
C ARG A 308 -6.26 -28.39 -9.95
N SER A 309 -5.27 -27.65 -9.45
CA SER A 309 -5.41 -26.86 -8.22
C SER A 309 -6.46 -25.76 -8.35
N PHE A 310 -6.58 -25.11 -9.51
CA PHE A 310 -7.63 -24.13 -9.77
C PHE A 310 -9.03 -24.74 -9.65
N ASN A 311 -9.23 -25.95 -10.19
CA ASN A 311 -10.48 -26.69 -10.01
C ASN A 311 -10.71 -27.15 -8.56
N GLN A 312 -9.65 -27.45 -7.80
CA GLN A 312 -9.77 -27.73 -6.36
C GLN A 312 -10.23 -26.50 -5.57
N PHE A 313 -9.66 -25.31 -5.86
CA PHE A 313 -10.11 -24.05 -5.27
C PHE A 313 -11.57 -23.78 -5.59
N LYS A 314 -12.00 -24.02 -6.84
CA LYS A 314 -13.42 -23.93 -7.22
C LYS A 314 -14.29 -24.80 -6.32
N ASN A 315 -14.02 -26.11 -6.27
CA ASN A 315 -14.85 -27.05 -5.51
C ASN A 315 -14.88 -26.72 -4.01
N GLN A 316 -13.75 -26.29 -3.45
CA GLN A 316 -13.68 -25.86 -2.04
C GLN A 316 -14.51 -24.59 -1.82
N ALA A 317 -14.35 -23.57 -2.66
CA ALA A 317 -15.10 -22.33 -2.59
C ALA A 317 -16.63 -22.54 -2.72
N GLU A 318 -17.05 -23.45 -3.61
CA GLU A 318 -18.46 -23.85 -3.73
C GLU A 318 -18.97 -24.52 -2.43
N SER A 319 -18.18 -25.40 -1.82
CA SER A 319 -18.56 -26.07 -0.57
C SER A 319 -18.62 -25.14 0.65
N GLU A 320 -17.77 -24.11 0.68
CA GLU A 320 -17.67 -23.15 1.78
C GLU A 320 -18.62 -21.94 1.61
N SER A 321 -19.48 -21.95 0.58
CA SER A 321 -20.36 -20.82 0.24
C SER A 321 -19.60 -19.51 0.03
N PHE A 322 -18.38 -19.59 -0.53
CA PHE A 322 -17.50 -18.44 -0.73
C PHE A 322 -18.07 -17.44 -1.75
N THR A 323 -17.86 -16.15 -1.49
CA THR A 323 -18.15 -15.07 -2.43
C THR A 323 -16.85 -14.36 -2.78
N GLY A 324 -16.52 -14.33 -4.06
CA GLY A 324 -15.34 -13.65 -4.58
C GLY A 324 -14.86 -14.22 -5.91
N SER A 325 -13.66 -13.85 -6.35
CA SER A 325 -13.07 -14.37 -7.58
C SER A 325 -11.65 -14.89 -7.45
N PHE A 326 -11.30 -15.81 -8.36
CA PHE A 326 -9.97 -16.38 -8.52
C PHE A 326 -9.56 -16.30 -9.98
N THR A 327 -8.28 -16.06 -10.24
CA THR A 327 -7.73 -16.06 -11.59
C THR A 327 -6.42 -16.84 -11.63
N LEU A 328 -6.33 -17.77 -12.58
CA LEU A 328 -5.09 -18.46 -12.95
C LEU A 328 -4.37 -17.65 -14.03
N TYR A 329 -3.13 -17.27 -13.75
CA TYR A 329 -2.26 -16.53 -14.66
C TYR A 329 -1.06 -17.36 -15.10
N GLN A 330 -0.63 -17.13 -16.34
CA GLN A 330 0.72 -17.42 -16.79
C GLN A 330 1.63 -16.22 -16.46
N ARG A 331 2.79 -16.47 -15.88
CA ARG A 331 3.85 -15.46 -15.71
C ARG A 331 4.66 -15.37 -17.00
N ALA A 332 4.84 -14.15 -17.49
CA ALA A 332 5.71 -13.82 -18.61
C ALA A 332 6.99 -13.13 -18.09
N GLU A 333 7.87 -12.71 -19.01
CA GLU A 333 9.08 -11.95 -18.67
C GLU A 333 8.76 -10.74 -17.78
N PHE A 334 9.67 -10.36 -16.90
CA PHE A 334 9.52 -9.24 -15.96
C PHE A 334 8.27 -9.32 -15.05
N GLY A 335 7.71 -10.52 -14.88
CA GLY A 335 6.59 -10.77 -13.97
C GLY A 335 5.20 -10.44 -14.52
N PHE A 336 5.07 -10.01 -15.78
CA PHE A 336 3.76 -9.73 -16.39
C PHE A 336 2.82 -10.95 -16.29
N LEU A 337 1.54 -10.71 -15.99
CA LEU A 337 0.56 -11.78 -15.81
C LEU A 337 -0.41 -11.83 -16.98
N LYS A 338 -0.50 -13.00 -17.61
CA LYS A 338 -1.48 -13.29 -18.67
C LYS A 338 -2.60 -14.16 -18.11
N PRO A 339 -3.83 -13.66 -17.95
CA PRO A 339 -4.92 -14.47 -17.40
C PRO A 339 -5.26 -15.61 -18.35
N LEU A 340 -5.34 -16.83 -17.80
CA LEU A 340 -5.62 -18.08 -18.50
C LEU A 340 -7.01 -18.63 -18.17
N ALA A 341 -7.45 -18.50 -16.93
CA ALA A 341 -8.79 -18.88 -16.49
C ALA A 341 -9.24 -17.99 -15.32
N GLU A 342 -10.53 -17.65 -15.28
CA GLU A 342 -11.15 -16.79 -14.28
C GLU A 342 -12.42 -17.48 -13.74
N LEU A 343 -12.68 -17.28 -12.46
CA LEU A 343 -13.84 -17.82 -11.77
C LEU A 343 -14.37 -16.78 -10.79
N THR A 344 -15.66 -16.48 -10.87
CA THR A 344 -16.38 -15.61 -9.92
C THR A 344 -17.51 -16.40 -9.30
N LEU A 345 -17.60 -16.39 -7.97
CA LEU A 345 -18.64 -17.05 -7.18
C LEU A 345 -19.38 -16.06 -6.29
N GLU A 346 -20.66 -16.32 -6.05
CA GLU A 346 -21.49 -15.67 -5.04
C GLU A 346 -22.20 -16.74 -4.22
N HIS A 347 -21.99 -16.74 -2.90
CA HIS A 347 -22.54 -17.73 -1.98
C HIS A 347 -22.28 -19.18 -2.43
N GLY A 348 -21.06 -19.46 -2.90
CA GLY A 348 -20.64 -20.77 -3.40
C GLY A 348 -21.25 -21.15 -4.75
N LYS A 349 -21.95 -20.26 -5.45
CA LYS A 349 -22.45 -20.50 -6.81
C LYS A 349 -21.60 -19.76 -7.82
N SER A 350 -21.09 -20.48 -8.81
CA SER A 350 -20.34 -19.87 -9.92
C SER A 350 -21.28 -18.99 -10.76
N ILE A 351 -20.97 -17.70 -10.84
CA ILE A 351 -21.68 -16.72 -11.68
C ILE A 351 -20.98 -16.57 -13.03
N SER A 352 -19.66 -16.58 -13.01
CA SER A 352 -18.83 -16.47 -14.21
C SER A 352 -17.69 -17.47 -14.12
N SER A 353 -17.42 -18.15 -15.22
CA SER A 353 -16.25 -19.00 -15.36
C SER A 353 -15.77 -18.92 -16.80
N THR A 354 -14.53 -18.48 -16.98
CA THR A 354 -13.91 -18.38 -18.30
C THR A 354 -12.60 -19.15 -18.30
N GLN A 355 -12.33 -19.84 -19.41
CA GLN A 355 -11.05 -20.51 -19.66
C GLN A 355 -10.63 -20.21 -21.09
N LYS A 356 -9.39 -19.75 -21.26
CA LYS A 356 -8.83 -19.48 -22.58
C LYS A 356 -8.27 -20.76 -23.17
N LEU A 357 -8.45 -20.97 -24.48
CA LEU A 357 -7.92 -22.11 -25.24
C LEU A 357 -6.41 -22.32 -25.05
N VAL A 358 -5.67 -21.23 -24.83
CA VAL A 358 -4.23 -21.25 -24.55
C VAL A 358 -3.90 -22.13 -23.33
N LEU A 359 -4.76 -22.20 -22.31
CA LEU A 359 -4.53 -23.07 -21.15
C LEU A 359 -4.56 -24.55 -21.55
N ASP A 360 -5.52 -24.95 -22.38
CA ASP A 360 -5.64 -26.33 -22.86
C ASP A 360 -4.44 -26.72 -23.73
N GLU A 361 -3.97 -25.81 -24.59
CA GLU A 361 -2.76 -26.00 -25.40
C GLU A 361 -1.52 -26.23 -24.52
N LEU A 362 -1.36 -25.43 -23.46
CA LEU A 362 -0.26 -25.58 -22.50
C LEU A 362 -0.32 -26.93 -21.78
N ILE A 363 -1.51 -27.34 -21.31
CA ILE A 363 -1.75 -28.63 -20.65
C ILE A 363 -1.42 -29.79 -21.59
N GLN A 364 -1.87 -29.75 -22.85
CA GLN A 364 -1.61 -30.81 -23.82
C GLN A 364 -0.13 -30.88 -24.21
N THR A 365 0.52 -29.73 -24.36
CA THR A 365 1.95 -29.66 -24.66
C THR A 365 2.78 -30.28 -23.53
N GLU A 366 2.49 -29.93 -22.28
CA GLU A 366 3.18 -30.49 -21.11
C GLU A 366 2.96 -32.01 -21.02
N LYS A 367 1.71 -32.49 -21.18
CA LYS A 367 1.41 -33.94 -21.18
C LYS A 367 2.19 -34.70 -22.24
N ARG A 368 2.32 -34.15 -23.45
CA ARG A 368 3.12 -34.74 -24.54
C ARG A 368 4.60 -34.78 -24.19
N GLN A 369 5.15 -33.72 -23.59
CA GLN A 369 6.57 -33.69 -23.17
C GLN A 369 6.87 -34.75 -22.10
N VAL A 370 5.99 -34.89 -21.11
CA VAL A 370 6.11 -35.92 -20.07
C VAL A 370 6.03 -37.33 -20.67
N ALA A 371 5.09 -37.58 -21.59
CA ALA A 371 4.96 -38.87 -22.27
C ALA A 371 6.19 -39.23 -23.13
N GLN A 372 6.91 -38.22 -23.65
CA GLN A 372 8.14 -38.40 -24.43
C GLN A 372 9.40 -38.57 -23.55
N GLY A 373 9.27 -38.67 -22.22
CA GLY A 373 10.40 -38.86 -21.32
C GLY A 373 11.32 -37.64 -21.22
N LYS A 374 10.95 -36.49 -21.79
CA LYS A 374 11.64 -35.23 -21.52
C LYS A 374 11.31 -34.84 -20.10
N GLN A 375 12.27 -35.00 -19.19
CA GLN A 375 12.19 -34.38 -17.87
C GLN A 375 12.03 -32.87 -18.10
N VAL A 376 10.81 -32.38 -17.87
CA VAL A 376 10.60 -30.97 -17.54
C VAL A 376 11.52 -30.72 -16.34
N LYS A 377 12.42 -29.73 -16.43
CA LYS A 377 13.27 -29.33 -15.30
C LYS A 377 12.37 -28.93 -14.13
N ASN A 378 11.95 -29.90 -13.33
CA ASN A 378 11.41 -29.68 -12.01
C ASN A 378 12.60 -29.22 -11.19
N ASN A 379 12.74 -27.90 -11.02
CA ASN A 379 13.41 -27.41 -9.84
C ASN A 379 12.51 -27.82 -8.67
N ASP A 380 12.78 -28.98 -8.10
CA ASP A 380 12.16 -29.48 -6.88
C ASP A 380 12.45 -28.48 -5.76
N VAL A 381 11.51 -27.57 -5.57
CA VAL A 381 11.39 -26.74 -4.37
C VAL A 381 10.37 -27.47 -3.49
N PRO A 382 10.66 -27.68 -2.20
CA PRO A 382 9.87 -28.57 -1.37
C PRO A 382 8.39 -28.22 -1.40
N GLU A 383 7.58 -29.25 -1.58
CA GLU A 383 6.13 -29.29 -1.41
C GLU A 383 5.77 -29.13 0.07
N GLN A 384 6.17 -28.02 0.69
CA GLN A 384 5.75 -27.63 2.03
C GLN A 384 5.65 -26.09 2.11
N ALA A 385 4.62 -25.52 1.48
CA ALA A 385 3.92 -24.44 2.15
C ALA A 385 2.98 -25.11 3.16
N PRO A 386 2.96 -24.71 4.44
CA PRO A 386 1.85 -25.14 5.29
C PRO A 386 0.59 -24.68 4.57
N LEU A 387 -0.38 -25.58 4.42
CA LEU A 387 -1.78 -25.19 4.52
C LEU A 387 -1.87 -24.44 5.85
N GLN A 388 -1.56 -23.15 5.86
CA GLN A 388 -2.14 -22.27 6.84
C GLN A 388 -3.62 -22.54 6.66
N LYS A 389 -4.24 -23.09 7.71
CA LYS A 389 -5.69 -23.13 7.87
C LYS A 389 -6.21 -21.69 7.99
N THR A 390 -5.92 -20.84 7.01
CA THR A 390 -6.81 -19.78 6.64
C THR A 390 -7.87 -20.48 5.81
N GLY A 391 -8.86 -21.10 6.48
CA GLY A 391 -10.12 -21.38 5.79
C GLY A 391 -10.54 -20.10 5.08
N LEU A 392 -11.14 -20.21 3.89
CA LEU A 392 -11.64 -19.03 3.19
C LEU A 392 -12.66 -18.41 4.14
N LYS A 393 -12.23 -17.38 4.89
CA LYS A 393 -13.12 -16.76 5.86
C LYS A 393 -14.21 -16.09 5.04
N PRO A 394 -15.49 -16.46 5.24
CA PRO A 394 -16.57 -15.72 4.61
C PRO A 394 -16.44 -14.24 5.03
N ARG A 395 -16.61 -13.34 4.08
CA ARG A 395 -16.73 -11.90 4.34
C ARG A 395 -18.00 -11.62 5.14
#